data_AF-A0A7W6E6D7-F1
#
_entry.id   AF-A0A7W6E6D7-F1
#
_cell.length_a   1.000
_cell.length_b   1.000
_cell.length_c   1.000
_cell.angle_alpha   90.00
_cell.angle_beta   90.00
_cell.angle_gamma   90.00
#
_symmetry.space_group_name_H-M   'P 1'
#
loop_
_entity.id
_entity.type
_entity.pdbx_description
1 polymer ?
#
loop_
_entity_poly.entity_id
_entity_poly.type
_entity_poly.pdbx_seq_one_letter_code
_entity_poly.pdbx_strand_id
1 'polypeptide(L)'
;MTVAGTSPDWLVPLPPSPPPLAQALEALHATYLSYDHSIPTHLCSRCFDPPMANRIIAAARLVKQGRSPQPEDFAQIHFEHAHCAGGEDTLKLFLPMGVEKLLYGPPPNGFGNSYPEVLETAQQAAFWFWPTPLQDCLRDLAIALFYDWFGKGQFTLSDWRHSQPAEPDLDGPADDILDLCLLTLISPADMVQSLSQMHTPWADNALAHPIANSLTAPFYCSPDTSAENTLYQDASAQIAETLTAVFRQAQLAYVTPDWLQNAFFRNISSHPELAAQLSDYENYYDVKTVKLRGSPKGEILLDWPDLAQV
;
A
#
# COMPACT_ATOMS: atom_id res chain seq x y z
N MET A 1 -16.12 20.43 8.89
CA MET A 1 -15.14 21.18 9.70
C MET A 1 -13.79 20.60 9.37
N THR A 2 -12.91 21.35 8.69
CA THR A 2 -11.52 20.95 8.46
C THR A 2 -10.79 20.98 9.79
N VAL A 3 -10.18 19.86 10.18
CA VAL A 3 -9.30 19.80 11.34
C VAL A 3 -8.08 20.66 11.00
N ALA A 4 -8.03 21.87 11.55
CA ALA A 4 -6.94 22.82 11.31
C ALA A 4 -5.70 22.42 12.14
N GLY A 5 -5.04 21.35 11.71
CA GLY A 5 -3.60 21.20 11.83
C GLY A 5 -2.99 21.56 10.48
N THR A 6 -1.81 22.16 10.45
CA THR A 6 -1.05 22.34 9.21
C THR A 6 -0.80 20.95 8.63
N SER A 7 -1.45 20.61 7.51
CA SER A 7 -1.15 19.36 6.80
C SER A 7 0.31 19.41 6.37
N PRO A 8 1.09 18.33 6.57
CA PRO A 8 2.42 18.23 5.97
C PRO A 8 2.37 18.55 4.48
N ASP A 9 3.35 19.32 4.00
CA ASP A 9 3.37 19.86 2.63
C ASP A 9 3.71 18.81 1.56
N TRP A 10 4.33 17.72 2.00
CA TRP A 10 4.73 16.58 1.19
C TRP A 10 3.64 15.52 1.03
N LEU A 11 2.52 15.63 1.75
CA LEU A 11 1.37 14.77 1.52
C LEU A 11 0.65 15.18 0.24
N VAL A 12 0.34 14.19 -0.58
CA VAL A 12 -0.37 14.40 -1.84
C VAL A 12 -1.88 14.29 -1.58
N PRO A 13 -2.69 15.26 -2.01
CA PRO A 13 -4.14 15.18 -1.80
C PRO A 13 -4.73 14.00 -2.58
N LEU A 14 -5.83 13.43 -2.08
CA LEU A 14 -6.60 12.43 -2.81
C LEU A 14 -7.56 13.16 -3.79
N PRO A 15 -7.34 13.10 -5.12
CA PRO A 15 -8.17 13.85 -6.04
C PRO A 15 -9.55 13.21 -6.19
N PRO A 16 -10.63 14.00 -6.36
CA PRO A 16 -11.99 13.50 -6.48
C PRO A 16 -12.28 12.73 -7.78
N SER A 17 -11.38 12.81 -8.76
CA SER A 17 -11.51 12.15 -10.06
C SER A 17 -10.24 11.34 -10.35
N PRO A 18 -10.25 10.02 -10.12
CA PRO A 18 -9.11 9.16 -10.43
C PRO A 18 -8.90 9.01 -11.94
N PRO A 19 -7.66 8.73 -12.38
CA PRO A 19 -7.46 8.15 -13.71
C PRO A 19 -8.14 6.77 -13.81
N PRO A 20 -8.56 6.32 -15.00
CA PRO A 20 -9.03 4.95 -15.20
C PRO A 20 -7.96 3.93 -14.80
N LEU A 21 -8.35 2.86 -14.09
CA LEU A 21 -7.43 1.85 -13.57
C LEU A 21 -6.49 1.26 -14.63
N ALA A 22 -7.03 0.92 -15.80
CA ALA A 22 -6.24 0.39 -16.92
C ALA A 22 -5.18 1.38 -17.43
N GLN A 23 -5.51 2.67 -17.46
CA GLN A 23 -4.58 3.72 -17.87
C GLN A 23 -3.47 3.91 -16.82
N ALA A 24 -3.83 3.89 -15.54
CA ALA A 24 -2.86 3.99 -14.46
C ALA A 24 -1.89 2.79 -14.45
N LEU A 25 -2.40 1.58 -14.68
CA LEU A 25 -1.57 0.37 -14.81
C LEU A 25 -0.65 0.43 -16.03
N GLU A 26 -1.16 0.85 -17.19
CA GLU A 26 -0.34 1.04 -18.40
C GLU A 26 0.79 2.05 -18.16
N ALA A 27 0.48 3.18 -17.51
CA ALA A 27 1.45 4.21 -17.17
C ALA A 27 2.51 3.70 -16.17
N LEU A 28 2.10 2.92 -15.16
CA LEU A 28 3.01 2.26 -14.22
C LEU A 28 4.02 1.38 -14.96
N HIS A 29 3.52 0.48 -15.82
CA HIS A 29 4.39 -0.41 -16.60
C HIS A 29 5.34 0.39 -17.49
N ALA A 30 4.82 1.35 -18.27
CA ALA A 30 5.62 2.14 -19.19
C ALA A 30 6.73 2.93 -18.47
N THR A 31 6.41 3.52 -17.31
CA THR A 31 7.36 4.33 -16.54
C THR A 31 8.50 3.47 -15.99
N TYR A 32 8.17 2.36 -15.33
CA TYR A 32 9.18 1.43 -14.78
C TYR A 32 9.99 0.74 -15.89
N LEU A 33 9.40 0.44 -17.05
CA LEU A 33 10.12 -0.08 -18.22
C LEU A 33 11.13 0.92 -18.79
N SER A 34 10.76 2.21 -18.80
CA SER A 34 11.60 3.29 -19.34
C SER A 34 12.81 3.59 -18.46
N TYR A 35 12.74 3.20 -17.18
CA TYR A 35 13.82 3.38 -16.23
C TYR A 35 14.91 2.32 -16.44
N ASP A 36 16.18 2.74 -16.33
CA ASP A 36 17.34 1.88 -16.61
C ASP A 36 17.67 0.93 -15.46
N HIS A 37 16.72 0.04 -15.12
CA HIS A 37 16.98 -1.04 -14.17
C HIS A 37 17.95 -2.07 -14.78
N SER A 38 19.00 -2.44 -14.05
CA SER A 38 19.86 -3.54 -14.49
C SER A 38 19.17 -4.89 -14.33
N ILE A 39 19.32 -5.80 -15.31
CA ILE A 39 18.91 -7.20 -15.12
C ILE A 39 19.94 -7.85 -14.17
N PRO A 40 19.53 -8.50 -13.07
CA PRO A 40 20.46 -9.16 -12.18
C PRO A 40 21.20 -10.27 -12.94
N THR A 41 22.53 -10.29 -12.83
CA THR A 41 23.38 -11.36 -13.38
C THR A 41 23.61 -12.48 -12.37
N HIS A 42 23.48 -12.16 -11.08
CA HIS A 42 23.59 -13.08 -9.96
C HIS A 42 22.58 -12.68 -8.88
N LEU A 43 22.08 -13.67 -8.14
CA LEU A 43 21.26 -13.47 -6.94
C LEU A 43 21.96 -14.12 -5.74
N CYS A 44 21.56 -13.73 -4.53
CA CYS A 44 22.17 -14.24 -3.30
C CYS A 44 22.05 -15.76 -3.21
N SER A 45 23.17 -16.47 -3.17
CA SER A 45 23.21 -17.94 -3.11
C SER A 45 22.75 -18.53 -1.78
N ARG A 46 22.57 -17.70 -0.74
CA ARG A 46 21.97 -18.10 0.54
C ARG A 46 20.44 -18.08 0.50
N CYS A 47 19.87 -17.24 -0.36
CA CYS A 47 18.43 -17.06 -0.50
C CYS A 47 17.87 -17.88 -1.66
N PHE A 48 18.61 -17.95 -2.76
CA PHE A 48 18.17 -18.63 -3.97
C PHE A 48 19.07 -19.80 -4.32
N ASP A 49 18.46 -20.97 -4.47
CA ASP A 49 19.13 -22.07 -5.14
C ASP A 49 19.35 -21.75 -6.64
N PRO A 50 20.32 -22.39 -7.31
CA PRO A 50 20.61 -22.09 -8.71
C PRO A 50 19.40 -22.23 -9.66
N PRO A 51 18.52 -23.26 -9.52
CA PRO A 51 17.30 -23.36 -10.32
C PRO A 51 16.36 -22.16 -10.17
N MET A 52 16.11 -21.69 -8.94
CA MET A 52 15.26 -20.52 -8.70
C MET A 52 15.91 -19.24 -9.20
N ALA A 53 17.19 -19.05 -8.92
CA ALA A 53 17.90 -17.85 -9.37
C ALA A 53 17.85 -17.69 -10.90
N ASN A 54 18.03 -18.79 -11.64
CA ASN A 54 17.95 -18.79 -13.10
C ASN A 54 16.54 -18.46 -13.61
N ARG A 55 15.48 -18.88 -12.91
CA ARG A 55 14.09 -18.53 -13.26
C ARG A 55 13.84 -17.04 -13.08
N ILE A 56 14.24 -16.48 -11.95
CA ILE A 56 14.08 -15.05 -11.67
C ILE A 56 14.86 -14.20 -12.69
N ILE A 57 16.11 -14.57 -13.01
CA ILE A 57 16.90 -13.87 -14.03
C ILE A 57 16.25 -13.96 -15.41
N ALA A 58 15.64 -15.11 -15.75
CA ALA A 58 14.88 -15.25 -16.99
C ALA A 58 13.60 -14.38 -16.97
N ALA A 59 12.89 -14.32 -15.84
CA ALA A 59 11.73 -13.44 -15.66
C ALA A 59 12.11 -11.96 -15.80
N ALA A 60 13.24 -11.53 -15.24
CA ALA A 60 13.73 -10.16 -15.36
C ALA A 60 13.99 -9.77 -16.83
N ARG A 61 14.49 -10.71 -17.65
CA ARG A 61 14.63 -10.51 -19.11
C ARG A 61 13.27 -10.38 -19.80
N LEU A 62 12.26 -11.13 -19.37
CA LEU A 62 10.90 -11.01 -19.90
C LEU A 62 10.31 -9.63 -19.56
N VAL A 63 10.44 -9.20 -18.30
CA VAL A 63 9.97 -7.89 -17.87
C VAL A 63 10.62 -6.80 -18.71
N LYS A 64 11.94 -6.81 -18.92
CA LYS A 64 12.62 -5.83 -19.80
C LYS A 64 12.19 -5.85 -21.26
N GLN A 65 11.53 -6.91 -21.71
CA GLN A 65 10.93 -6.99 -23.04
C GLN A 65 9.48 -6.49 -23.06
N GLY A 66 8.98 -5.91 -21.96
CA GLY A 66 7.57 -5.52 -21.80
C GLY A 66 6.63 -6.70 -21.62
N ARG A 67 7.14 -7.88 -21.24
CA ARG A 67 6.34 -9.09 -21.06
C ARG A 67 6.16 -9.38 -19.59
N SER A 68 4.94 -9.77 -19.22
CA SER A 68 4.57 -10.05 -17.84
C SER A 68 4.85 -11.54 -17.50
N PRO A 69 5.85 -11.87 -16.66
CA PRO A 69 6.18 -13.24 -16.27
C PRO A 69 5.11 -13.84 -15.34
N GLN A 70 5.10 -15.16 -15.14
CA GLN A 70 4.20 -15.75 -14.15
C GLN A 70 4.68 -15.44 -12.72
N PRO A 71 3.78 -15.24 -11.74
CA PRO A 71 4.14 -14.99 -10.35
C PRO A 71 5.14 -15.99 -9.76
N GLU A 72 5.00 -17.29 -10.05
CA GLU A 72 5.94 -18.32 -9.62
C GLU A 72 7.39 -18.13 -10.09
N ASP A 73 7.63 -17.31 -11.11
CA ASP A 73 8.95 -17.02 -11.64
C ASP A 73 9.64 -15.82 -10.96
N PHE A 74 8.92 -14.99 -10.19
CA PHE A 74 9.49 -13.79 -9.56
C PHE A 74 9.06 -13.54 -8.11
N ALA A 75 7.95 -14.11 -7.63
CA ALA A 75 7.33 -13.74 -6.35
C ALA A 75 8.32 -13.81 -5.17
N GLN A 76 9.26 -14.75 -5.16
CA GLN A 76 10.28 -14.88 -4.11
C GLN A 76 11.12 -13.62 -3.90
N ILE A 77 11.26 -12.75 -4.90
CA ILE A 77 11.94 -11.46 -4.77
C ILE A 77 11.34 -10.60 -3.64
N HIS A 78 10.02 -10.72 -3.39
CA HIS A 78 9.31 -9.95 -2.36
C HIS A 78 9.27 -10.62 -0.98
N PHE A 79 9.78 -11.84 -0.84
CA PHE A 79 9.85 -12.56 0.45
C PHE A 79 11.26 -12.59 1.02
N GLU A 80 12.23 -12.08 0.26
CA GLU A 80 13.62 -12.03 0.63
C GLU A 80 13.98 -10.62 1.07
N HIS A 81 14.97 -10.54 1.97
CA HIS A 81 15.51 -9.26 2.37
C HIS A 81 15.99 -8.49 1.14
N ALA A 82 15.72 -7.18 1.06
CA ALA A 82 16.15 -6.33 -0.06
C ALA A 82 17.67 -6.42 -0.37
N HIS A 83 18.52 -6.74 0.62
CA HIS A 83 19.96 -7.03 0.44
C HIS A 83 20.27 -8.29 -0.38
N CYS A 84 19.33 -9.22 -0.41
CA CYS A 84 19.49 -10.54 -1.00
C CYS A 84 18.70 -10.70 -2.31
N ALA A 85 17.65 -9.91 -2.50
CA ALA A 85 16.73 -9.94 -3.64
C ALA A 85 17.33 -9.46 -4.98
N GLY A 86 18.66 -9.46 -5.13
CA GLY A 86 19.33 -8.87 -6.29
C GLY A 86 19.42 -7.34 -6.27
N GLY A 87 19.08 -6.72 -5.13
CA GLY A 87 19.18 -5.28 -4.88
C GLY A 87 17.94 -4.48 -5.29
N GLU A 88 18.00 -3.17 -5.03
CA GLU A 88 16.94 -2.20 -5.27
C GLU A 88 16.45 -2.18 -6.72
N ASP A 89 17.36 -2.26 -7.70
CA ASP A 89 16.99 -2.30 -9.13
C ASP A 89 16.14 -3.53 -9.49
N THR A 90 16.42 -4.68 -8.88
CA THR A 90 15.62 -5.89 -9.10
C THR A 90 14.22 -5.72 -8.49
N LEU A 91 14.11 -5.09 -7.31
CA LEU A 91 12.83 -4.78 -6.69
C LEU A 91 12.02 -3.77 -7.51
N LYS A 92 12.64 -2.67 -7.95
CA LYS A 92 12.02 -1.70 -8.85
C LYS A 92 11.51 -2.39 -10.12
N LEU A 93 12.33 -3.24 -10.75
CA LEU A 93 11.97 -3.95 -11.97
C LEU A 93 10.71 -4.82 -11.82
N PHE A 94 10.56 -5.53 -10.70
CA PHE A 94 9.42 -6.44 -10.47
C PHE A 94 8.23 -5.78 -9.80
N LEU A 95 8.37 -4.59 -9.19
CA LEU A 95 7.29 -3.96 -8.42
C LEU A 95 5.96 -3.83 -9.21
N PRO A 96 5.94 -3.39 -10.49
CA PRO A 96 4.69 -3.34 -11.24
C PRO A 96 4.00 -4.71 -11.37
N MET A 97 4.77 -5.78 -11.57
CA MET A 97 4.22 -7.15 -11.66
C MET A 97 3.69 -7.64 -10.32
N GLY A 98 4.40 -7.31 -9.22
CA GLY A 98 3.97 -7.63 -7.86
C GLY A 98 2.63 -6.95 -7.56
N VAL A 99 2.50 -5.66 -7.86
CA VAL A 99 1.27 -4.91 -7.69
C VAL A 99 0.16 -5.43 -8.62
N GLU A 100 0.45 -5.74 -9.88
CA GLU A 100 -0.55 -6.24 -10.85
C GLU A 100 -1.14 -7.61 -10.47
N LYS A 101 -0.30 -8.53 -9.95
CA LYS A 101 -0.64 -9.97 -9.87
C LYS A 101 -0.74 -10.53 -8.46
N LEU A 102 -0.17 -9.84 -7.49
CA LEU A 102 -0.13 -10.31 -6.11
C LEU A 102 -1.00 -9.44 -5.20
N LEU A 103 -1.68 -8.41 -5.74
CA LEU A 103 -2.40 -7.41 -4.93
C LEU A 103 -3.37 -7.99 -3.92
N TYR A 104 -4.03 -9.10 -4.26
CA TYR A 104 -5.15 -9.62 -3.47
C TYR A 104 -5.10 -11.14 -3.34
N GLY A 105 -3.91 -11.73 -3.26
CA GLY A 105 -3.79 -13.13 -2.86
C GLY A 105 -2.44 -13.79 -3.16
N PRO A 106 -2.20 -14.95 -2.53
CA PRO A 106 -0.95 -15.67 -2.67
C PRO A 106 -0.78 -16.21 -4.10
N PRO A 107 0.45 -16.42 -4.57
CA PRO A 107 0.70 -17.16 -5.79
C PRO A 107 0.18 -18.61 -5.67
N PRO A 108 -0.11 -19.30 -6.80
CA PRO A 108 -0.89 -20.54 -6.83
C PRO A 108 -0.12 -21.73 -6.26
N ASN A 109 1.18 -21.59 -6.07
CA ASN A 109 2.07 -22.58 -5.49
C ASN A 109 2.13 -22.50 -3.95
N GLY A 110 1.35 -21.62 -3.32
CA GLY A 110 1.29 -21.45 -1.86
C GLY A 110 2.58 -20.88 -1.26
N PHE A 111 3.40 -20.21 -2.07
CA PHE A 111 4.63 -19.57 -1.61
C PHE A 111 4.33 -18.12 -1.19
N GLY A 112 4.46 -17.82 0.10
CA GLY A 112 4.01 -16.55 0.66
C GLY A 112 2.61 -16.65 1.24
N ASN A 113 2.38 -15.97 2.36
CA ASN A 113 1.11 -16.06 3.09
C ASN A 113 0.20 -14.86 2.83
N SER A 114 0.74 -13.74 2.32
CA SER A 114 -0.03 -12.50 2.19
C SER A 114 0.59 -11.51 1.19
N TYR A 115 -0.12 -10.39 0.99
CA TYR A 115 0.24 -9.23 0.17
C TYR A 115 1.21 -8.20 0.83
N PRO A 116 1.23 -7.99 2.17
CA PRO A 116 2.11 -7.02 2.82
C PRO A 116 3.54 -7.12 2.32
N GLU A 117 4.02 -8.30 1.98
CA GLU A 117 5.38 -8.55 1.52
C GLU A 117 5.80 -7.73 0.28
N VAL A 118 4.90 -7.45 -0.68
CA VAL A 118 5.24 -6.60 -1.84
C VAL A 118 5.45 -5.15 -1.43
N LEU A 119 4.51 -4.59 -0.66
CA LEU A 119 4.57 -3.21 -0.21
C LEU A 119 5.60 -2.99 0.90
N GLU A 120 5.71 -3.92 1.84
CA GLU A 120 6.72 -3.96 2.89
C GLU A 120 8.11 -4.04 2.28
N THR A 121 8.33 -4.90 1.27
CA THR A 121 9.65 -4.98 0.62
C THR A 121 9.96 -3.71 -0.17
N ALA A 122 8.96 -3.10 -0.84
CA ALA A 122 9.15 -1.82 -1.52
C ALA A 122 9.46 -0.69 -0.52
N GLN A 123 8.71 -0.63 0.59
CA GLN A 123 8.95 0.27 1.70
C GLN A 123 10.37 0.05 2.22
N GLN A 124 10.73 -1.18 2.62
CA GLN A 124 12.06 -1.57 3.07
C GLN A 124 13.17 -1.26 2.06
N ALA A 125 12.88 -1.16 0.77
CA ALA A 125 13.82 -0.71 -0.25
C ALA A 125 13.83 0.82 -0.44
N ALA A 126 13.34 1.56 0.56
CA ALA A 126 13.32 3.01 0.64
C ALA A 126 12.51 3.70 -0.48
N PHE A 127 11.36 3.11 -0.85
CA PHE A 127 10.46 3.63 -1.89
C PHE A 127 10.26 5.16 -1.85
N TRP A 128 10.11 5.75 -0.66
CA TRP A 128 9.91 7.20 -0.47
C TRP A 128 11.03 8.09 -1.03
N PHE A 129 12.22 7.53 -1.21
CA PHE A 129 13.37 8.26 -1.76
C PHE A 129 13.68 7.90 -3.20
N TRP A 130 12.91 6.98 -3.83
CA TRP A 130 13.04 6.68 -5.24
C TRP A 130 12.72 7.90 -6.11
N PRO A 131 13.06 7.89 -7.41
CA PRO A 131 12.72 8.97 -8.31
C PRO A 131 11.21 9.26 -8.32
N THR A 132 10.86 10.53 -8.24
CA THR A 132 9.47 11.01 -8.23
C THR A 132 8.58 10.40 -9.33
N PRO A 133 9.02 10.23 -10.59
CA PRO A 133 8.19 9.60 -11.62
C PRO A 133 7.74 8.17 -11.29
N LEU A 134 8.59 7.38 -10.63
CA LEU A 134 8.24 6.02 -10.20
C LEU A 134 7.18 6.07 -9.09
N GLN A 135 7.32 7.01 -8.16
CA GLN A 135 6.33 7.20 -7.09
C GLN A 135 4.98 7.70 -7.63
N ASP A 136 5.00 8.65 -8.56
CA ASP A 136 3.81 9.29 -9.12
C ASP A 136 2.92 8.29 -9.88
N CYS A 137 3.50 7.46 -10.75
CA CYS A 137 2.71 6.48 -11.49
C CYS A 137 2.12 5.38 -10.59
N LEU A 138 2.81 5.00 -9.51
CA LEU A 138 2.26 4.08 -8.52
C LEU A 138 1.13 4.75 -7.71
N ARG A 139 1.25 6.04 -7.41
CA ARG A 139 0.20 6.82 -6.74
C ARG A 139 -1.07 6.90 -7.59
N ASP A 140 -0.94 7.15 -8.89
CA ASP A 140 -2.08 7.17 -9.81
C ASP A 140 -2.85 5.84 -9.80
N LEU A 141 -2.12 4.71 -9.74
CA LEU A 141 -2.73 3.40 -9.59
C LEU A 141 -3.41 3.23 -8.23
N ALA A 142 -2.75 3.64 -7.14
CA ALA A 142 -3.31 3.59 -5.79
C ALA A 142 -4.63 4.36 -5.68
N ILE A 143 -4.67 5.58 -6.24
CA ILE A 143 -5.88 6.42 -6.31
C ILE A 143 -6.98 5.69 -7.10
N ALA A 144 -6.66 5.11 -8.27
CA ALA A 144 -7.64 4.39 -9.07
C ALA A 144 -8.22 3.16 -8.33
N LEU A 145 -7.35 2.36 -7.70
CA LEU A 145 -7.72 1.20 -6.90
C LEU A 145 -8.60 1.59 -5.71
N PHE A 146 -8.25 2.67 -5.01
CA PHE A 146 -9.04 3.20 -3.89
C PHE A 146 -10.48 3.47 -4.31
N TYR A 147 -10.71 4.19 -5.40
CA TYR A 147 -12.06 4.50 -5.86
C TYR A 147 -12.80 3.29 -6.45
N ASP A 148 -12.10 2.40 -7.16
CA ASP A 148 -12.74 1.20 -7.73
C ASP A 148 -13.15 0.20 -6.63
N TRP A 149 -12.28 -0.06 -5.65
CA TRP A 149 -12.61 -0.95 -4.53
C TRP A 149 -13.62 -0.32 -3.57
N PHE A 150 -13.30 0.82 -2.96
CA PHE A 150 -14.19 1.40 -1.94
C PHE A 150 -15.46 1.98 -2.54
N GLY A 151 -15.45 2.39 -3.81
CA GLY A 151 -16.65 2.89 -4.49
C GLY A 151 -17.53 1.80 -5.09
N LYS A 152 -16.97 0.68 -5.56
CA LYS A 152 -17.70 -0.31 -6.38
C LYS A 152 -17.55 -1.76 -5.90
N GLY A 153 -16.60 -2.04 -5.01
CA GLY A 153 -16.30 -3.39 -4.53
C GLY A 153 -15.63 -4.29 -5.55
N GLN A 154 -15.07 -3.72 -6.62
CA GLN A 154 -14.50 -4.48 -7.71
C GLN A 154 -13.41 -3.68 -8.41
N PHE A 155 -12.34 -4.37 -8.78
CA PHE A 155 -11.32 -3.90 -9.71
C PHE A 155 -10.82 -5.08 -10.53
N THR A 156 -10.11 -4.80 -11.62
CA THR A 156 -9.43 -5.84 -12.40
C THR A 156 -8.09 -5.30 -12.85
N LEU A 157 -7.02 -5.80 -12.23
CA LEU A 157 -5.65 -5.46 -12.61
C LEU A 157 -5.10 -6.39 -13.68
N SER A 158 -5.46 -7.68 -13.63
CA SER A 158 -5.03 -8.66 -14.63
C SER A 158 -6.02 -9.81 -14.76
N ASP A 159 -5.87 -10.59 -15.83
CA ASP A 159 -6.57 -11.87 -16.03
C ASP A 159 -6.07 -12.97 -15.08
N TRP A 160 -5.18 -12.62 -14.15
CA TRP A 160 -4.64 -13.55 -13.16
C TRP A 160 -5.75 -14.04 -12.24
N ARG A 161 -5.86 -15.37 -12.15
CA ARG A 161 -6.96 -16.02 -11.44
C ARG A 161 -6.68 -16.05 -9.95
N HIS A 162 -7.05 -14.98 -9.26
CA HIS A 162 -7.40 -15.13 -7.86
C HIS A 162 -8.70 -15.93 -7.77
N SER A 163 -8.71 -16.95 -6.93
CA SER A 163 -9.93 -17.71 -6.62
C SER A 163 -10.98 -16.71 -6.15
N GLN A 164 -11.99 -16.40 -6.98
CA GLN A 164 -13.04 -15.50 -6.54
C GLN A 164 -13.77 -16.15 -5.35
N PRO A 165 -13.88 -15.46 -4.20
CA PRO A 165 -14.71 -15.95 -3.12
C PRO A 165 -16.16 -16.08 -3.59
N ALA A 166 -16.86 -17.09 -3.06
CA ALA A 166 -18.25 -17.39 -3.44
C ALA A 166 -19.26 -16.35 -2.92
N GLU A 167 -18.82 -15.47 -2.01
CA GLU A 167 -19.60 -14.42 -1.37
C GLU A 167 -18.88 -13.07 -1.52
N PRO A 168 -19.61 -11.93 -1.46
CA PRO A 168 -19.00 -10.61 -1.53
C PRO A 168 -18.07 -10.40 -0.33
N ASP A 169 -16.79 -10.54 -0.59
CA ASP A 169 -15.70 -10.27 0.34
C ASP A 169 -15.59 -8.75 0.55
N LEU A 170 -16.02 -8.27 1.72
CA LEU A 170 -15.94 -6.86 2.09
C LEU A 170 -14.54 -6.47 2.58
N ASP A 171 -13.77 -7.44 3.05
CA ASP A 171 -12.40 -7.26 3.52
C ASP A 171 -11.47 -7.22 2.30
N GLY A 172 -11.51 -8.25 1.45
CA GLY A 172 -10.80 -8.30 0.18
C GLY A 172 -9.38 -7.72 0.27
N PRO A 173 -8.96 -6.86 -0.68
CA PRO A 173 -7.70 -6.12 -0.60
C PRO A 173 -7.88 -4.70 -0.04
N ALA A 174 -8.82 -4.49 0.91
CA ALA A 174 -9.03 -3.17 1.49
C ALA A 174 -7.75 -2.65 2.17
N ASP A 175 -7.18 -3.43 3.08
CA ASP A 175 -5.96 -3.07 3.81
C ASP A 175 -4.79 -2.85 2.84
N ASP A 176 -4.68 -3.73 1.86
CA ASP A 176 -3.67 -3.71 0.80
C ASP A 176 -3.69 -2.40 -0.01
N ILE A 177 -4.88 -1.96 -0.42
CA ILE A 177 -5.08 -0.72 -1.15
C ILE A 177 -4.81 0.51 -0.26
N LEU A 178 -5.21 0.47 1.01
CA LEU A 178 -4.94 1.56 1.95
C LEU A 178 -3.45 1.70 2.24
N ASP A 179 -2.75 0.60 2.45
CA ASP A 179 -1.30 0.58 2.65
C ASP A 179 -0.57 1.07 1.39
N LEU A 180 -1.03 0.72 0.19
CA LEU A 180 -0.48 1.26 -1.06
C LEU A 180 -0.71 2.79 -1.17
N CYS A 181 -1.88 3.28 -0.79
CA CYS A 181 -2.15 4.72 -0.76
C CYS A 181 -1.22 5.45 0.21
N LEU A 182 -0.98 4.88 1.38
CA LEU A 182 -0.09 5.44 2.39
C LEU A 182 1.38 5.38 1.95
N LEU A 183 1.82 4.26 1.36
CA LEU A 183 3.15 4.10 0.79
C LEU A 183 3.41 5.18 -0.27
N THR A 184 2.40 5.52 -1.07
CA THR A 184 2.48 6.56 -2.11
C THR A 184 2.19 7.98 -1.60
N LEU A 185 2.19 8.19 -0.28
CA LEU A 185 2.07 9.49 0.39
C LEU A 185 0.74 10.22 0.13
N ILE A 186 -0.32 9.48 -0.20
CA ILE A 186 -1.67 10.06 -0.26
C ILE A 186 -2.10 10.48 1.14
N SER A 187 -2.67 11.68 1.26
CA SER A 187 -3.15 12.25 2.51
C SER A 187 -4.09 11.29 3.26
N PRO A 188 -3.70 10.80 4.45
CA PRO A 188 -4.57 9.94 5.25
C PRO A 188 -5.89 10.64 5.63
N ALA A 189 -5.85 11.96 5.81
CA ALA A 189 -7.03 12.74 6.12
C ALA A 189 -8.03 12.76 4.97
N ASP A 190 -7.55 12.90 3.74
CA ASP A 190 -8.41 12.91 2.55
C ASP A 190 -8.96 11.51 2.25
N MET A 191 -8.17 10.46 2.51
CA MET A 191 -8.62 9.07 2.43
C MET A 191 -9.78 8.80 3.38
N VAL A 192 -9.61 9.09 4.68
CA VAL A 192 -10.66 8.87 5.69
C VAL A 192 -11.89 9.73 5.39
N GLN A 193 -11.70 10.99 5.00
CA GLN A 193 -12.80 11.86 4.59
C GLN A 193 -13.57 11.25 3.41
N SER A 194 -12.87 10.80 2.37
CA SER A 194 -13.49 10.20 1.19
C SER A 194 -14.25 8.93 1.54
N LEU A 195 -13.65 8.01 2.30
CA LEU A 195 -14.31 6.78 2.77
C LEU A 195 -15.61 7.11 3.53
N SER A 196 -15.55 8.10 4.43
CA SER A 196 -16.70 8.49 5.25
C SER A 196 -17.88 9.02 4.43
N GLN A 197 -17.62 9.50 3.21
CA GLN A 197 -18.58 10.11 2.29
C GLN A 197 -19.06 9.17 1.16
N MET A 198 -18.36 8.05 0.90
CA MET A 198 -18.72 7.11 -0.17
C MET A 198 -20.03 6.38 0.11
N HIS A 199 -20.33 6.09 1.38
CA HIS A 199 -21.56 5.42 1.82
C HIS A 199 -21.81 4.06 1.14
N THR A 200 -20.73 3.34 0.85
CA THR A 200 -20.76 1.97 0.32
C THR A 200 -20.43 0.97 1.42
N PRO A 201 -20.82 -0.31 1.28
CA PRO A 201 -20.46 -1.35 2.24
C PRO A 201 -18.94 -1.51 2.42
N TRP A 202 -18.15 -1.41 1.35
CA TRP A 202 -16.69 -1.53 1.41
C TRP A 202 -16.04 -0.36 2.13
N ALA A 203 -16.48 0.88 1.87
CA ALA A 203 -15.96 2.05 2.57
C ALA A 203 -16.37 2.06 4.05
N ASP A 204 -17.62 1.65 4.34
CA ASP A 204 -18.11 1.53 5.71
C ASP A 204 -17.36 0.41 6.46
N ASN A 205 -17.05 -0.72 5.80
CA ASN A 205 -16.25 -1.82 6.36
C ASN A 205 -14.82 -1.38 6.70
N ALA A 206 -14.16 -0.65 5.80
CA ALA A 206 -12.81 -0.10 6.04
C ALA A 206 -12.75 0.80 7.28
N LEU A 207 -13.84 1.51 7.60
CA LEU A 207 -13.93 2.38 8.77
C LEU A 207 -14.57 1.71 10.00
N ALA A 208 -15.06 0.46 9.87
CA ALA A 208 -15.70 -0.29 10.96
C ALA A 208 -14.69 -0.77 12.02
N HIS A 209 -13.40 -0.72 11.71
CA HIS A 209 -12.31 -1.03 12.64
C HIS A 209 -11.34 0.16 12.75
N PRO A 210 -10.75 0.40 13.94
CA PRO A 210 -9.60 1.29 14.06
C PRO A 210 -8.46 0.69 13.22
N ILE A 211 -8.14 1.29 12.06
CA ILE A 211 -7.17 0.72 11.13
C ILE A 211 -5.82 0.74 11.84
N ALA A 212 -5.24 -0.45 12.01
CA ALA A 212 -3.87 -0.62 12.45
C ALA A 212 -2.99 -0.58 11.20
N ASN A 213 -2.64 0.62 10.73
CA ASN A 213 -1.75 0.76 9.58
C ASN A 213 -0.47 -0.06 9.82
N SER A 214 -0.10 -0.87 8.83
CA SER A 214 1.04 -1.79 8.92
C SER A 214 2.37 -1.13 8.59
N LEU A 215 2.37 0.14 8.14
CA LEU A 215 3.55 0.89 7.72
C LEU A 215 4.72 0.71 8.70
N THR A 216 5.69 -0.11 8.29
CA THR A 216 6.89 -0.36 9.08
C THR A 216 7.95 0.68 8.72
N ALA A 217 8.81 1.05 9.67
CA ALA A 217 9.94 1.91 9.33
C ALA A 217 10.84 1.18 8.31
N PRO A 218 11.05 1.72 7.10
CA PRO A 218 11.87 1.08 6.09
C PRO A 218 13.35 1.09 6.44
N PHE A 219 14.08 0.21 5.77
CA PHE A 219 15.51 0.06 5.94
C PHE A 219 16.26 0.72 4.78
N TYR A 220 16.85 1.90 4.99
CA TYR A 220 17.68 2.48 3.95
C TYR A 220 19.13 1.99 4.01
N CYS A 221 19.66 1.57 2.87
CA CYS A 221 21.08 1.37 2.63
C CYS A 221 21.60 2.37 1.62
N SER A 222 22.71 3.03 1.95
CA SER A 222 23.40 3.89 0.99
C SER A 222 23.92 3.06 -0.20
N PRO A 223 23.64 3.46 -1.46
CA PRO A 223 24.13 2.79 -2.66
C PRO A 223 25.65 2.61 -2.69
N ASP A 224 26.36 3.57 -2.06
CA ASP A 224 27.82 3.68 -2.14
C ASP A 224 28.56 2.87 -1.07
N THR A 225 27.88 2.46 0.00
CA THR A 225 28.57 1.90 1.18
C THR A 225 28.04 0.55 1.62
N SER A 226 26.89 0.11 1.11
CA SER A 226 26.21 -1.13 1.55
C SER A 226 26.01 -1.19 3.07
N ALA A 227 26.00 -0.01 3.72
CA ALA A 227 25.83 0.15 5.14
C ALA A 227 24.46 0.76 5.41
N GLU A 228 23.87 0.38 6.55
CA GLU A 228 22.70 1.05 7.09
C GLU A 228 23.00 2.54 7.19
N ASN A 229 22.17 3.38 6.58
CA ASN A 229 22.29 4.81 6.77
C ASN A 229 21.12 5.27 7.63
N THR A 230 21.47 5.46 8.90
CA THR A 230 20.56 5.80 9.99
C THR A 230 19.74 7.05 9.70
N LEU A 231 20.25 8.00 8.90
CA LEU A 231 19.52 9.23 8.57
C LEU A 231 18.23 8.95 7.81
N TYR A 232 18.27 8.08 6.80
CA TYR A 232 17.10 7.73 6.01
C TYR A 232 16.17 6.78 6.76
N GLN A 233 16.70 5.88 7.59
CA GLN A 233 15.89 5.05 8.49
C GLN A 233 15.09 5.92 9.48
N ASP A 234 15.76 6.87 10.13
CA ASP A 234 15.14 7.82 11.08
C ASP A 234 14.10 8.70 10.38
N ALA A 235 14.44 9.24 9.20
CA ALA A 235 13.52 10.02 8.38
C ALA A 235 12.26 9.22 8.01
N SER A 236 12.44 7.96 7.64
CA SER A 236 11.32 7.13 7.26
C SER A 236 10.47 6.69 8.46
N ALA A 237 11.07 6.42 9.61
CA ALA A 237 10.33 6.19 10.84
C ALA A 237 9.44 7.41 11.16
N GLN A 238 9.96 8.63 11.00
CA GLN A 238 9.19 9.87 11.18
C GLN A 238 8.06 10.04 10.16
N ILE A 239 8.27 9.69 8.89
CA ILE A 239 7.22 9.68 7.86
C ILE A 239 6.11 8.70 8.24
N ALA A 240 6.46 7.46 8.62
CA ALA A 240 5.49 6.44 9.03
C ALA A 240 4.70 6.85 10.28
N GLU A 241 5.37 7.42 11.29
CA GLU A 241 4.73 7.95 12.49
C GLU A 241 3.78 9.11 12.15
N THR A 242 4.18 10.00 11.23
CA THR A 242 3.35 11.11 10.77
C THR A 242 2.11 10.64 10.04
N LEU A 243 2.24 9.72 9.07
CA LEU A 243 1.11 9.12 8.35
C LEU A 243 0.13 8.47 9.33
N THR A 244 0.64 7.72 10.31
CA THR A 244 -0.16 7.09 11.36
C THR A 244 -0.88 8.13 12.22
N ALA A 245 -0.19 9.21 12.62
CA ALA A 245 -0.78 10.27 13.43
C ALA A 245 -1.92 10.98 12.70
N VAL A 246 -1.71 11.37 11.44
CA VAL A 246 -2.71 12.03 10.60
C VAL A 246 -3.91 11.11 10.36
N PHE A 247 -3.67 9.82 10.09
CA PHE A 247 -4.74 8.82 9.91
C PHE A 247 -5.64 8.74 11.15
N ARG A 248 -5.04 8.59 12.34
CA ARG A 248 -5.76 8.50 13.62
C ARG A 248 -6.57 9.75 13.91
N GLN A 249 -5.99 10.93 13.69
CA GLN A 249 -6.67 12.21 13.88
C GLN A 249 -7.89 12.34 12.95
N ALA A 250 -7.72 11.98 11.67
CA ALA A 250 -8.82 11.99 10.71
C ALA A 250 -9.91 10.98 11.08
N GLN A 251 -9.54 9.77 11.51
CA GLN A 251 -10.51 8.76 11.93
C GLN A 251 -11.35 9.27 13.11
N LEU A 252 -10.74 9.89 14.12
CA LEU A 252 -11.47 10.51 15.23
C LEU A 252 -12.38 11.67 14.80
N ALA A 253 -11.98 12.42 13.76
CA ALA A 253 -12.73 13.57 13.28
C ALA A 253 -13.96 13.19 12.43
N TYR A 254 -13.86 12.12 11.64
CA TYR A 254 -14.90 11.73 10.68
C TYR A 254 -15.71 10.51 11.11
N VAL A 255 -15.12 9.56 11.85
CA VAL A 255 -15.80 8.37 12.37
C VAL A 255 -16.32 8.68 13.78
N THR A 256 -17.47 9.32 13.84
CA THR A 256 -18.16 9.69 15.10
C THR A 256 -19.25 8.67 15.45
N PRO A 257 -19.79 8.68 16.68
CA PRO A 257 -20.97 7.86 17.02
C PRO A 257 -22.14 8.07 16.05
N ASP A 258 -22.42 9.33 15.67
CA ASP A 258 -23.47 9.64 14.68
C ASP A 258 -23.16 9.05 13.31
N TRP A 259 -21.90 9.09 12.87
CA TRP A 259 -21.50 8.45 11.61
C TRP A 259 -21.70 6.92 11.67
N LEU A 260 -21.28 6.28 12.77
CA LEU A 260 -21.42 4.84 12.99
C LEU A 260 -22.89 4.40 12.98
N GLN A 261 -23.75 5.17 13.66
CA GLN A 261 -25.19 4.91 13.66
C GLN A 261 -25.80 5.02 12.26
N ASN A 262 -25.42 6.05 11.50
CA ASN A 262 -25.87 6.19 10.12
C ASN A 262 -25.36 5.04 9.23
N ALA A 263 -24.11 4.61 9.41
CA ALA A 263 -23.53 3.47 8.70
C ALA A 263 -24.24 2.15 9.04
N PHE A 264 -24.61 1.95 10.30
CA PHE A 264 -25.42 0.81 10.72
C PHE A 264 -26.74 0.74 9.95
N PHE A 265 -27.49 1.84 9.87
CA PHE A 265 -28.77 1.85 9.16
C PHE A 265 -28.65 1.66 7.65
N ARG A 266 -27.54 2.09 7.02
CA ARG A 266 -27.27 1.80 5.61
C ARG A 266 -27.12 0.30 5.34
N ASN A 267 -26.49 -0.42 6.28
CA ASN A 267 -26.05 -1.80 6.06
C ASN A 267 -26.96 -2.87 6.69
N ILE A 268 -27.86 -2.52 7.62
CA ILE A 268 -28.67 -3.49 8.40
C ILE A 268 -29.46 -4.51 7.57
N SER A 269 -29.88 -4.13 6.35
CA SER A 269 -30.70 -5.01 5.49
C SER A 269 -29.88 -5.86 4.53
N SER A 270 -28.75 -5.36 4.03
CA SER A 270 -27.94 -6.00 2.98
C SER A 270 -26.65 -6.63 3.50
N HIS A 271 -26.08 -6.11 4.59
CA HIS A 271 -24.83 -6.57 5.20
C HIS A 271 -24.97 -6.63 6.73
N PRO A 272 -25.76 -7.59 7.26
CA PRO A 272 -26.08 -7.65 8.70
C PRO A 272 -24.85 -7.87 9.59
N GLU A 273 -23.83 -8.56 9.10
CA GLU A 273 -22.57 -8.76 9.85
C GLU A 273 -21.80 -7.45 10.02
N LEU A 274 -21.63 -6.68 8.94
CA LEU A 274 -21.04 -5.34 8.99
C LEU A 274 -21.86 -4.41 9.90
N ALA A 275 -23.19 -4.45 9.80
CA ALA A 275 -24.06 -3.66 10.69
C ALA A 275 -23.83 -4.02 12.17
N ALA A 276 -23.68 -5.31 12.50
CA ALA A 276 -23.37 -5.73 13.85
C ALA A 276 -22.00 -5.19 14.32
N GLN A 277 -20.98 -5.19 13.46
CA GLN A 277 -19.66 -4.63 13.78
C GLN A 277 -19.71 -3.12 14.01
N LEU A 278 -20.45 -2.38 13.16
CA LEU A 278 -20.65 -0.93 13.30
C LEU A 278 -21.40 -0.58 14.60
N SER A 279 -22.43 -1.35 14.95
CA SER A 279 -23.15 -1.18 16.22
C SER A 279 -22.26 -1.49 17.43
N ASP A 280 -21.44 -2.54 17.37
CA ASP A 280 -20.46 -2.84 18.40
C ASP A 280 -19.42 -1.71 18.55
N TYR A 281 -18.96 -1.13 17.44
CA TYR A 281 -18.09 0.04 17.49
C TYR A 281 -18.82 1.24 18.11
N GLU A 282 -20.05 1.55 17.73
CA GLU A 282 -20.83 2.64 18.35
C GLU A 282 -20.95 2.46 19.88
N ASN A 283 -21.33 1.26 20.34
CA ASN A 283 -21.53 0.96 21.76
C ASN A 283 -20.25 1.05 22.60
N TYR A 284 -19.11 0.70 22.00
CA TYR A 284 -17.81 0.72 22.66
C TYR A 284 -16.88 1.80 22.10
N TYR A 285 -17.45 2.89 21.56
CA TYR A 285 -16.69 3.91 20.84
C TYR A 285 -15.51 4.43 21.64
N ASP A 286 -15.75 4.81 22.89
CA ASP A 286 -14.71 5.33 23.77
C ASP A 286 -13.58 4.32 24.04
N VAL A 287 -13.91 3.03 24.15
CA VAL A 287 -12.95 1.96 24.39
C VAL A 287 -12.14 1.68 23.13
N LYS A 288 -12.81 1.54 21.97
CA LYS A 288 -12.16 1.25 20.69
C LYS A 288 -11.28 2.40 20.19
N THR A 289 -11.60 3.64 20.55
CA THR A 289 -10.84 4.84 20.16
C THR A 289 -9.72 5.22 21.14
N VAL A 290 -9.56 4.56 22.29
CA VAL A 290 -8.47 4.87 23.26
C VAL A 290 -7.11 4.86 22.57
N LYS A 291 -6.83 3.85 21.73
CA LYS A 291 -5.55 3.74 21.01
C LYS A 291 -5.37 4.84 19.96
N LEU A 292 -6.46 5.32 19.35
CA LEU A 292 -6.44 6.42 18.38
C LEU A 292 -6.18 7.77 19.06
N ARG A 293 -6.71 7.96 20.28
CA ARG A 293 -6.54 9.17 21.11
C ARG A 293 -5.16 9.27 21.75
N GLY A 294 -4.39 8.19 21.75
CA GLY A 294 -3.00 8.20 22.19
C GLY A 294 -2.20 9.21 21.36
N SER A 295 -1.40 10.05 22.02
CA SER A 295 -0.51 10.96 21.33
C SER A 295 0.47 10.19 20.44
N PRO A 296 0.80 10.68 19.23
CA PRO A 296 1.96 10.18 18.51
C PRO A 296 3.20 10.27 19.41
N LYS A 297 4.12 9.31 19.26
CA LYS A 297 5.34 9.26 20.08
C LYS A 297 6.32 10.37 19.72
N GLY A 298 6.28 10.86 18.47
CA GLY A 298 7.07 11.98 17.96
C GLY A 298 6.23 13.18 17.51
N GLU A 299 6.92 14.26 17.13
CA GLU A 299 6.31 15.42 16.47
C GLU A 299 5.88 15.05 15.04
N ILE A 300 4.79 15.67 14.56
CA ILE A 300 4.35 15.52 13.16
C ILE A 300 5.39 16.20 12.27
N LEU A 301 5.94 15.43 11.32
CA LEU A 301 6.89 15.93 10.34
C LEU A 301 6.15 16.80 9.31
N LEU A 302 6.33 18.13 9.40
CA LEU A 302 5.63 19.07 8.53
C LEU A 302 6.29 19.23 7.15
N ASP A 303 7.63 19.24 7.11
CA ASP A 303 8.44 19.42 5.91
C ASP A 303 9.13 18.10 5.52
N TRP A 304 9.38 17.88 4.23
CA TRP A 304 10.13 16.71 3.78
C TRP A 304 11.57 16.71 4.36
N PRO A 305 12.13 15.55 4.76
CA PRO A 305 13.50 15.48 5.26
C PRO A 305 14.51 16.00 4.23
N ASP A 306 15.52 16.77 4.68
CA ASP A 306 16.61 17.27 3.82
C ASP A 306 17.59 16.15 3.45
N LEU A 307 17.12 15.23 2.59
CA LEU A 307 17.83 14.03 2.13
C LEU A 307 17.71 13.93 0.61
N ALA A 308 18.77 13.44 -0.03
CA ALA A 308 18.79 13.25 -1.48
C ALA A 308 17.87 12.09 -1.91
N GLN A 309 17.26 12.21 -3.09
CA GLN A 309 16.64 11.06 -3.77
C GLN A 309 17.73 10.06 -4.18
N VAL A 310 17.37 8.77 -4.19
CA VAL A 310 18.21 7.62 -4.58
C VAL A 310 17.69 6.92 -5.83
#